data_AF-A0A951AJC2-F1
#
_entry.id   AF-A0A951AJC2-F1
#
_cell.length_a   1.000
_cell.length_b   1.000
_cell.length_c   1.000
_cell.angle_alpha   90.00
_cell.angle_beta   90.00
_cell.angle_gamma   90.00
#
_symmetry.space_group_name_H-M   'P 1'
#
loop_
_entity.id
_entity.type
_entity.pdbx_description
1 polymer ?
#
loop_
_entity_poly.entity_id
_entity_poly.type
_entity_poly.pdbx_seq_one_letter_code
_entity_poly.pdbx_strand_id
1 'polypeptide(L)' 'MHIPVNLYPATETQGISSNLLHKKDHSRNGYQRVSEATGKEVPAEEIVRGYDSAHRPLGETVVRKTFNQR' A
#
# COMPACT_ATOMS: atom_id res chain seq x y z
N MET A 1 -25.30 25.27 27.89
CA MET A 1 -24.05 26.05 27.76
C MET A 1 -23.01 25.12 27.15
N HIS A 2 -22.44 25.47 26.00
CA HIS A 2 -21.45 24.64 25.29
C HIS A 2 -20.19 25.49 25.15
N ILE A 3 -19.08 25.03 25.73
CA ILE A 3 -17.78 25.71 25.64
C ILE A 3 -16.96 24.97 24.58
N PRO A 4 -16.64 25.60 23.44
CA PRO A 4 -15.78 24.97 22.45
C PRO A 4 -14.34 24.91 22.99
N VAL A 5 -13.77 23.71 22.99
CA VAL A 5 -12.37 23.46 23.31
C VAL A 5 -11.65 22.96 22.07
N ASN A 6 -10.55 23.63 21.73
CA ASN A 6 -9.68 23.25 20.61
C ASN A 6 -8.57 22.34 21.14
N LEU A 7 -8.45 21.14 20.56
CA LEU A 7 -7.36 20.22 20.86
C LEU A 7 -6.18 20.52 19.93
N TYR A 8 -5.01 20.74 20.53
CA TYR A 8 -3.74 20.84 19.80
C TYR A 8 -2.89 19.61 20.15
N PRO A 9 -2.30 18.92 19.15
CA PRO A 9 -1.39 17.81 19.42
C PRO A 9 -0.17 18.32 20.19
N ALA A 10 0.20 17.64 21.27
CA ALA A 10 1.34 18.01 22.11
C ALA A 10 2.70 17.66 21.47
N THR A 11 2.70 16.86 20.40
CA THR A 11 3.89 16.37 19.72
C THR A 11 3.73 16.53 18.21
N GLU A 12 4.80 17.00 17.57
CA GLU A 12 4.93 17.05 16.12
C GLU A 12 5.80 15.88 15.65
N THR A 13 5.31 15.06 14.73
CA THR A 13 6.13 13.97 14.15
C THR A 13 7.07 14.55 13.12
N GLN A 14 8.31 14.84 13.53
CA GLN A 14 9.39 15.12 12.60
C GLN A 14 9.98 13.81 12.08
N GLY A 15 9.42 13.32 10.97
CA GLY A 15 9.91 12.13 10.29
C GLY A 15 11.08 12.48 9.37
N ILE A 16 12.25 11.87 9.60
CA ILE A 16 13.34 11.91 8.62
C ILE A 16 12.92 11.06 7.42
N SER A 17 12.83 11.67 6.24
CA SER A 17 12.53 10.94 5.00
C SER A 17 13.76 10.18 4.52
N SER A 18 13.82 8.88 4.79
CA SER A 18 14.87 8.00 4.26
C SER A 18 14.50 7.50 2.87
N ASN A 19 15.39 7.70 1.91
CA ASN A 19 15.26 7.13 0.57
C ASN A 19 16.05 5.81 0.54
N LEU A 20 15.54 4.80 -0.17
CA LEU A 20 16.36 3.63 -0.49
C LEU A 20 17.47 4.07 -1.45
N LEU A 21 18.73 3.95 -1.03
CA LEU A 21 19.88 4.29 -1.85
C LEU A 21 20.68 3.03 -2.18
N HIS A 22 21.15 2.92 -3.42
CA HIS A 22 22.03 1.83 -3.83
C HIS A 22 23.43 2.05 -3.23
N LYS A 23 24.00 0.99 -2.64
CA LYS A 23 25.16 1.08 -1.73
C LYS A 23 26.43 1.59 -2.39
N LYS A 24 26.59 1.40 -3.71
CA LYS A 24 27.84 1.70 -4.43
C LYS A 24 27.89 3.12 -5.00
N ASP A 25 26.76 3.64 -5.43
CA ASP A 25 26.61 4.90 -6.18
C ASP A 25 25.70 5.91 -5.47
N HIS A 26 25.11 5.53 -4.33
CA HIS A 26 24.12 6.31 -3.58
C HIS A 26 22.94 6.79 -4.45
N SER A 27 22.66 6.10 -5.55
CA SER A 27 21.54 6.43 -6.41
C SER A 27 20.24 6.00 -5.75
N ARG A 28 19.16 6.75 -5.99
CA ARG A 28 17.83 6.39 -5.46
C ARG A 28 17.38 5.08 -6.10
N ASN A 29 17.14 4.06 -5.28
CA ASN A 29 16.56 2.81 -5.73
C ASN A 29 15.03 2.91 -5.82
N GLY A 30 14.49 2.42 -6.93
CA GLY A 30 13.05 2.30 -7.14
C GLY A 30 12.50 1.02 -6.50
N TYR A 31 11.17 0.86 -6.59
CA TYR A 31 10.50 -0.39 -6.25
C TYR A 31 10.02 -1.04 -7.54
N GLN A 32 10.42 -2.29 -7.78
CA GLN A 32 9.88 -3.14 -8.84
C GLN A 32 9.04 -4.24 -8.22
N ARG A 33 7.90 -4.54 -8.84
CA ARG A 33 7.01 -5.62 -8.40
C ARG A 33 7.33 -6.83 -9.26
N VAL A 34 7.84 -7.89 -8.66
CA VAL A 34 8.19 -9.14 -9.36
C VAL A 34 7.25 -10.27 -8.97
N SER A 35 6.87 -11.11 -9.93
CA SER A 35 6.06 -12.30 -9.68
C SER A 35 6.95 -13.38 -9.08
N GLU A 36 6.58 -13.94 -7.93
CA GLU A 36 7.34 -15.01 -7.27
C GLU A 36 7.40 -16.29 -8.14
N ALA A 37 6.35 -16.55 -8.93
CA ALA A 37 6.27 -17.75 -9.75
C ALA A 37 7.14 -17.69 -11.01
N THR A 38 7.38 -16.50 -11.57
CA THR A 38 8.04 -16.33 -12.87
C THR A 38 9.32 -15.49 -12.79
N GLY A 39 9.56 -14.79 -11.69
CA GLY A 39 10.68 -13.87 -11.50
C GLY A 39 10.65 -12.64 -12.43
N LYS A 40 9.55 -12.43 -13.14
CA LYS A 40 9.38 -11.31 -14.09
C LYS A 40 8.71 -10.14 -13.43
N GLU A 41 9.01 -8.94 -13.91
CA GLU A 41 8.34 -7.70 -13.52
C GLU A 41 6.86 -7.78 -13.90
N VAL A 42 5.98 -7.45 -12.95
CA VAL A 42 4.54 -7.49 -13.12
C VAL A 42 4.03 -6.08 -13.37
N PRO A 43 3.44 -5.79 -14.55
CA PRO A 43 2.83 -4.50 -14.80
C PRO A 43 1.66 -4.27 -13.85
N ALA A 44 1.48 -3.04 -13.38
CA ALA A 44 0.47 -2.71 -12.37
C ALA A 44 -0.97 -3.11 -12.75
N GLU A 45 -1.26 -3.19 -14.06
CA GLU A 45 -2.57 -3.60 -14.61
C GLU A 45 -2.91 -5.06 -14.31
N GLU A 46 -1.90 -5.93 -14.17
CA GLU A 46 -2.07 -7.36 -13.89
C GLU A 46 -2.11 -7.67 -12.39
N ILE A 47 -1.91 -6.66 -11.54
CA ILE A 47 -1.83 -6.80 -10.09
C ILE A 47 -3.22 -6.69 -9.48
N VAL A 48 -3.85 -7.84 -9.29
CA VAL A 48 -5.14 -7.94 -8.60
C VAL A 48 -4.95 -8.08 -7.09
N ARG A 49 -5.79 -7.40 -6.31
CA ARG A 49 -5.88 -7.60 -4.86
C ARG A 49 -6.70 -8.86 -4.58
N GLY A 50 -6.05 -9.91 -4.08
CA GLY A 50 -6.74 -11.04 -3.46
C GLY A 50 -7.19 -10.65 -2.05
N TYR A 51 -8.48 -10.64 -1.80
CA TYR A 51 -9.02 -10.51 -0.44
C TYR A 51 -9.27 -11.91 0.08
N ASP A 52 -8.55 -12.31 1.13
CA ASP A 52 -8.89 -13.51 1.88
C ASP A 52 -10.19 -13.21 2.66
N SER A 53 -11.29 -13.77 2.19
CA SER A 53 -12.59 -13.64 2.85
C SER A 53 -12.62 -14.52 4.09
N ALA A 54 -11.91 -14.09 5.13
CA ALA A 54 -11.91 -14.73 6.44
C ALA A 54 -13.31 -14.76 7.10
N HIS A 55 -14.34 -14.15 6.51
CA HIS A 55 -15.73 -14.16 7.01
C HIS A 55 -16.76 -14.55 5.92
N ARG A 56 -16.56 -15.67 5.21
CA ARG A 56 -17.70 -16.33 4.54
C ARG A 56 -17.51 -17.84 4.44
N PRO A 57 -18.46 -18.68 4.93
CA PRO A 57 -18.43 -20.11 4.68
C PRO A 57 -18.84 -20.40 3.22
N LEU A 58 -18.11 -21.33 2.62
CA LEU A 58 -18.31 -21.97 1.31
C LEU A 58 -18.25 -21.09 0.05
N GLY A 59 -17.11 -21.21 -0.66
CA GLY A 59 -17.16 -21.74 -2.03
C GLY A 59 -17.14 -20.77 -3.21
N GLU A 60 -17.02 -19.46 -3.03
CA GLU A 60 -16.97 -18.53 -4.17
C GLU A 60 -15.83 -17.51 -4.04
N THR A 61 -14.77 -17.70 -4.83
CA THR A 61 -13.70 -16.71 -5.02
C THR A 61 -14.24 -15.55 -5.84
N VAL A 62 -14.57 -14.45 -5.18
CA VAL A 62 -15.03 -13.23 -5.85
C VAL A 62 -13.82 -12.43 -6.34
N VAL A 63 -13.43 -12.64 -7.59
CA VAL A 63 -12.54 -11.72 -8.32
C VAL A 63 -13.31 -10.42 -8.56
N ARG A 64 -13.15 -9.44 -7.67
CA ARG A 64 -13.71 -8.10 -7.89
C ARG A 64 -12.89 -7.39 -8.96
N LYS A 65 -13.32 -7.50 -10.23
CA LYS A 65 -12.81 -6.69 -11.33
C LYS A 65 -13.30 -5.25 -11.13
N THR A 66 -12.35 -4.38 -10.79
CA THR A 66 -12.34 -2.92 -10.88
C THR A 66 -13.71 -2.23 -10.93
N PHE A 67 -14.10 -1.57 -9.83
CA PHE A 67 -15.00 -0.43 -9.91
C PHE A 67 -14.25 0.81 -9.47
N ASN A 68 -13.72 1.51 -10.46
CA ASN A 68 -13.23 2.87 -10.38
C ASN A 68 -14.38 3.76 -9.86
N GLN A 69 -14.24 4.32 -8.66
CA GLN A 69 -15.07 5.43 -8.21
C GLN A 69 -14.17 6.63 -8.01
N ARG A 70 -14.60 7.70 -8.70
CA ARG A 70 -14.12 9.08 -8.68
C ARG A 70 -13.73 9.58 -7.30
#